data_AF-A0AA35Y5V2-F1
#
_entry.id   AF-A0AA35Y5V2-F1
#
_cell.length_a   1.000
_cell.length_b   1.000
_cell.length_c   1.000
_cell.angle_alpha   90.00
_cell.angle_beta   90.00
_cell.angle_gamma   90.00
#
_symmetry.space_group_name_H-M   'P 1'
#
loop_
_entity.id
_entity.type
_entity.pdbx_description
1 polymer ?
#
loop_
_entity_poly.entity_id
_entity_poly.type
_entity_poly.pdbx_seq_one_letter_code
_entity_poly.pdbx_strand_id
1 'polypeptide(L)'
;MCGMKIITVGTKSKGNINIEKVCKAAEANKEYLSALMVTYPSTHGVYEEGIDDICKIIHDNGGQVYMDGANMYAQVGLTSPRWIGVDVCHLNIHKTFCIRHGGGGPGMGPIGVKKHLAAYLPSHPVVATGGIPAPEQSKPLGTISATPWGSTLILPISYTYIAMMGSHGLTNSSNIAILNANYMAKRLESHYPILFRGLNGTVAHEFLRPLKAELDKFCVALISIRQEIAEIVKGTVDINNNVIKGAPHPLQLLMADKWTKSYSREYAAYPAPWLRAAKFWPTTWISEVLVIDDKYASPVHIAAYLLSQVALSNSRCYIKLYDSPSKSSIEKDDDLEKLPASQKKKLRQKQRKDEARAKKEVEVKSEEVVGGVSKSGIRNVKPVDQDQHGEKLLQTEDPLMEAGKYLKLLQKHSFDSLETHLLSFEVNMQKQKIVLALQALKELQRLEAGNPDSHRCLIRFFHKMALRPAPVTDGEKLIFSVLEAERPTFRLLNGFLITF
;
A
#
# COMPACT_ATOMS: atom_id res chain seq x y z
N MET A 1 19.71 -10.98 10.17
CA MET A 1 20.06 -10.40 11.49
C MET A 1 20.92 -11.35 12.32
N CYS A 2 20.47 -12.54 12.68
CA CYS A 2 21.22 -13.46 13.55
C CYS A 2 22.28 -14.35 12.85
N GLY A 3 22.62 -14.07 11.58
CA GLY A 3 23.63 -14.81 10.81
C GLY A 3 23.31 -16.29 10.48
N MET A 4 22.13 -16.80 10.82
CA MET A 4 21.73 -18.19 10.55
C MET A 4 21.27 -18.38 9.10
N LYS A 5 21.53 -19.58 8.55
CA LYS A 5 20.96 -20.03 7.27
C LYS A 5 19.53 -20.52 7.48
N ILE A 6 18.58 -19.97 6.73
CA ILE A 6 17.15 -20.33 6.85
C ILE A 6 16.86 -21.56 5.97
N ILE A 7 16.23 -22.56 6.58
CA ILE A 7 15.67 -23.74 5.90
C ILE A 7 14.17 -23.73 6.16
N THR A 8 13.38 -23.67 5.09
CA THR A 8 11.93 -23.65 5.20
C THR A 8 11.37 -25.06 5.23
N VAL A 9 10.45 -25.32 6.17
CA VAL A 9 9.69 -26.57 6.24
C VAL A 9 8.24 -26.26 5.91
N GLY A 10 7.70 -26.94 4.90
CA GLY A 10 6.31 -26.72 4.47
C GLY A 10 5.28 -27.28 5.45
N THR A 11 4.06 -26.77 5.34
CA THR A 11 2.87 -27.27 6.04
C THR A 11 2.17 -28.38 5.24
N LYS A 12 1.33 -29.17 5.92
CA LYS A 12 0.38 -30.10 5.29
C LYS A 12 -0.82 -29.31 4.73
N SER A 13 -1.65 -29.95 3.91
CA SER A 13 -2.85 -29.33 3.32
C SER A 13 -3.85 -28.78 4.35
N LYS A 14 -3.88 -29.37 5.56
CA LYS A 14 -4.70 -28.90 6.70
C LYS A 14 -4.04 -27.78 7.52
N GLY A 15 -2.94 -27.20 7.05
CA GLY A 15 -2.24 -26.07 7.70
C GLY A 15 -1.23 -26.47 8.79
N ASN A 16 -1.28 -27.72 9.27
CA ASN A 16 -0.38 -28.23 10.31
C ASN A 16 1.06 -28.39 9.82
N ILE A 17 2.02 -28.39 10.74
CA ILE A 17 3.44 -28.62 10.41
C ILE A 17 3.64 -30.04 9.86
N ASN A 18 4.43 -30.18 8.79
CA ASN A 18 4.78 -31.48 8.27
C ASN A 18 5.96 -32.10 9.05
N ILE A 19 5.63 -32.88 10.09
CA ILE A 19 6.61 -33.54 10.98
C ILE A 19 7.64 -34.38 10.21
N GLU A 20 7.24 -35.13 9.17
CA GLU A 20 8.17 -35.93 8.37
C GLU A 20 9.20 -35.05 7.65
N LYS A 21 8.77 -33.90 7.14
CA LYS A 21 9.69 -32.93 6.52
C LYS A 21 10.58 -32.26 7.57
N VAL A 22 10.09 -32.01 8.79
CA VAL A 22 10.92 -31.55 9.91
C VAL A 22 12.00 -32.57 10.22
N CYS A 23 11.64 -33.86 10.35
CA CYS A 23 12.58 -34.95 10.62
C CYS A 23 13.67 -35.02 9.56
N LYS A 24 13.28 -35.09 8.28
CA LYS A 24 14.23 -35.13 7.16
C LYS A 24 15.15 -33.91 7.12
N ALA A 25 14.61 -32.72 7.40
CA ALA A 25 15.41 -31.49 7.44
C ALA A 25 16.37 -31.47 8.64
N ALA A 26 15.93 -31.94 9.81
CA ALA A 26 16.76 -32.02 11.00
C ALA A 26 17.91 -33.02 10.82
N GLU A 27 17.63 -34.21 10.27
CA GLU A 27 18.63 -35.24 9.99
C GLU A 27 19.65 -34.78 8.94
N ALA A 28 19.17 -34.21 7.82
CA ALA A 28 20.03 -33.74 6.74
C ALA A 28 20.97 -32.59 7.16
N ASN A 29 20.64 -31.88 8.24
CA ASN A 29 21.41 -30.74 8.73
C ASN A 29 21.95 -30.96 10.15
N LYS A 30 21.98 -32.21 10.64
CA LYS A 30 22.29 -32.53 12.04
C LYS A 30 23.58 -31.89 12.55
N GLU A 31 24.62 -31.83 11.73
CA GLU A 31 25.92 -31.23 12.09
C GLU A 31 25.86 -29.70 12.27
N TYR A 32 24.91 -29.03 11.63
CA TYR A 32 24.78 -27.57 11.57
C TYR A 32 23.43 -27.07 12.13
N LEU A 33 22.60 -27.97 12.67
CA LEU A 33 21.25 -27.65 13.13
C LEU A 33 21.34 -26.79 14.38
N SER A 34 21.06 -25.50 14.22
CA SER A 34 21.09 -24.56 15.34
C SER A 34 19.76 -24.51 16.09
N ALA A 35 18.66 -24.20 15.39
CA ALA A 35 17.37 -24.06 16.03
C ALA A 35 16.18 -24.31 15.09
N LEU A 36 15.04 -24.64 15.69
CA LEU A 36 13.71 -24.53 15.09
C LEU A 36 13.00 -23.28 15.64
N MET A 37 12.37 -22.50 14.76
CA MET A 37 11.44 -21.45 15.15
C MET A 37 10.01 -21.91 14.88
N VAL A 38 9.17 -21.88 15.91
CA VAL A 38 7.76 -22.30 15.82
C VAL A 38 6.85 -21.30 16.51
N THR A 39 5.62 -21.14 16.02
CA THR A 39 4.57 -20.37 16.72
C THR A 39 3.56 -21.38 17.27
N TYR A 40 3.21 -21.29 18.54
CA TYR A 40 2.19 -22.16 19.15
C TYR A 40 1.15 -21.35 19.94
N PRO A 41 -0.15 -21.61 19.75
CA PRO A 41 -0.77 -22.23 18.58
C PRO A 41 -0.27 -21.59 17.27
N SER A 42 -0.39 -22.31 16.16
CA SER A 42 0.16 -21.85 14.88
C SER A 42 -0.46 -20.51 14.43
N THR A 43 0.17 -19.87 13.45
CA THR A 43 -0.36 -18.65 12.81
C THR A 43 -1.65 -18.90 12.02
N HIS A 44 -2.06 -20.16 11.89
CA HIS A 44 -3.37 -20.57 11.35
C HIS A 44 -4.44 -20.68 12.44
N GLY A 45 -4.11 -20.37 13.70
CA GLY A 45 -5.06 -20.38 14.80
C GLY A 45 -5.45 -21.79 15.26
N VAL A 46 -4.56 -22.77 15.12
CA VAL A 46 -4.83 -24.17 15.50
C VAL A 46 -3.73 -24.73 16.41
N TYR A 47 -4.14 -25.61 17.34
CA TYR A 47 -3.22 -26.37 18.19
C TYR A 47 -2.66 -27.56 17.40
N GLU A 48 -1.34 -27.63 17.28
CA GLU A 48 -0.62 -28.77 16.70
C GLU A 48 -0.59 -29.93 17.72
N GLU A 49 -1.00 -31.14 17.30
CA GLU A 49 -1.06 -32.32 18.20
C GLU A 49 0.28 -33.01 18.45
N GLY A 50 1.33 -32.70 17.66
CA GLY A 50 2.67 -33.31 17.79
C GLY A 50 3.78 -32.29 18.02
N ILE A 51 3.48 -31.20 18.73
CA ILE A 51 4.46 -30.14 18.98
C ILE A 51 5.63 -30.60 19.85
N ASP A 52 5.36 -31.50 20.80
CA ASP A 52 6.35 -32.17 21.64
C ASP A 52 7.24 -33.10 20.83
N ASP A 53 6.67 -33.90 19.92
CA ASP A 53 7.42 -34.73 18.97
C ASP A 53 8.35 -33.87 18.09
N ILE A 54 7.83 -32.76 17.56
CA ILE A 54 8.62 -31.79 16.79
C ILE A 54 9.79 -31.27 17.63
N CYS A 55 9.54 -30.85 18.87
CA CYS A 55 10.60 -30.37 19.75
C CYS A 55 11.64 -31.46 20.02
N LYS A 56 11.18 -32.69 20.28
CA LYS A 56 12.04 -33.84 20.52
C LYS A 56 12.93 -34.15 19.32
N ILE A 57 12.39 -34.16 18.10
CA ILE A 57 13.17 -34.38 16.87
C ILE A 57 14.31 -33.37 16.75
N ILE A 58 14.04 -32.10 17.07
CA ILE A 58 15.07 -31.05 17.02
C ILE A 58 16.14 -31.27 18.09
N HIS A 59 15.74 -31.60 19.31
CA HIS A 59 16.67 -31.89 20.41
C HIS A 59 17.53 -33.13 20.14
N ASP A 60 16.95 -34.20 19.62
CA ASP A 60 17.66 -35.45 19.28
C ASP A 60 18.71 -35.22 18.17
N ASN A 61 18.53 -34.18 17.36
CA ASN A 61 19.47 -33.75 16.32
C ASN A 61 20.37 -32.58 16.75
N GLY A 62 20.41 -32.25 18.05
CA GLY A 62 21.35 -31.26 18.62
C GLY A 62 20.91 -29.79 18.52
N GLY A 63 19.72 -29.52 17.99
CA GLY A 63 19.18 -28.16 17.88
C GLY A 63 18.48 -27.66 19.15
N GLN A 64 18.16 -26.37 19.18
CA GLN A 64 17.31 -25.72 20.20
C GLN A 64 15.94 -25.34 19.62
N VAL A 65 14.93 -25.17 20.47
CA VAL A 65 13.59 -24.76 20.05
C VAL A 65 13.27 -23.36 20.55
N TYR A 66 13.09 -22.44 19.60
CA TYR A 66 12.57 -21.10 19.82
C TYR A 66 11.07 -21.07 19.53
N MET A 67 10.28 -20.56 20.47
CA MET A 67 8.86 -20.30 20.26
C MET A 67 8.55 -18.81 20.15
N ASP A 68 7.88 -18.44 19.07
CA ASP A 68 7.15 -17.20 18.97
C ASP A 68 5.93 -17.24 19.91
N GLY A 69 6.01 -16.46 21.00
CA GLY A 69 4.94 -16.36 21.99
C GLY A 69 3.96 -15.21 21.73
N ALA A 70 3.85 -14.69 20.50
CA ALA A 70 2.80 -13.73 20.14
C ALA A 70 1.39 -14.28 20.39
N ASN A 71 1.23 -15.61 20.29
CA ASN A 71 -0.03 -16.35 20.44
C ASN A 71 -0.26 -16.89 21.87
N MET A 72 0.49 -16.38 22.85
CA MET A 72 0.43 -16.86 24.25
C MET A 72 -0.93 -16.65 24.93
N TYR A 73 -1.81 -15.83 24.36
CA TYR A 73 -3.15 -15.63 24.92
C TYR A 73 -4.00 -16.91 24.86
N ALA A 74 -3.68 -17.85 23.97
CA ALA A 74 -4.23 -19.22 23.93
C ALA A 74 -3.56 -20.22 24.89
N GLN A 75 -2.51 -19.82 25.61
CA GLN A 75 -1.73 -20.73 26.47
C GLN A 75 -1.80 -20.37 27.95
N VAL A 76 -1.86 -19.07 28.27
CA VAL A 76 -1.77 -18.58 29.66
C VAL A 76 -2.76 -19.32 30.57
N GLY A 77 -2.21 -20.01 31.57
CA GLY A 77 -3.01 -20.74 32.56
C GLY A 77 -3.59 -22.08 32.07
N LEU A 78 -3.29 -22.51 30.84
CA LEU A 78 -3.71 -23.79 30.24
C LEU A 78 -2.52 -24.70 29.96
N THR A 79 -1.44 -24.14 29.43
CA THR A 79 -0.17 -24.82 29.18
C THR A 79 0.99 -23.84 29.34
N SER A 80 2.22 -24.30 29.12
CA SER A 80 3.39 -23.42 29.10
C SER A 80 4.40 -23.86 28.04
N PRO A 81 5.22 -22.94 27.50
CA PRO A 81 6.28 -23.29 26.56
C PRO A 81 7.20 -24.40 27.09
N ARG A 82 7.43 -24.40 28.41
CA ARG A 82 8.24 -25.42 29.08
C ARG A 82 7.66 -26.83 28.92
N TRP A 83 6.34 -27.00 29.04
CA TRP A 83 5.69 -28.30 28.98
C TRP A 83 5.68 -28.90 27.57
N ILE A 84 5.66 -28.04 26.54
CA ILE A 84 5.68 -28.47 25.14
C ILE A 84 7.10 -28.62 24.57
N GLY A 85 8.14 -28.49 25.39
CA GLY A 85 9.53 -28.73 25.00
C GLY A 85 10.35 -27.51 24.61
N VAL A 86 9.77 -26.31 24.54
CA VAL A 86 10.45 -25.08 24.08
C VAL A 86 11.60 -24.66 25.01
N ASP A 87 12.73 -24.24 24.45
CA ASP A 87 13.91 -23.80 25.20
C ASP A 87 13.93 -22.29 25.47
N VAL A 88 13.47 -21.51 24.50
CA VAL A 88 13.38 -20.04 24.60
C VAL A 88 12.10 -19.55 23.94
N CYS A 89 11.41 -18.62 24.59
CA CYS A 89 10.20 -18.00 24.07
C CYS A 89 10.23 -16.50 24.33
N HIS A 90 9.90 -15.70 23.32
CA HIS A 90 9.61 -14.29 23.51
C HIS A 90 8.11 -14.07 23.73
N LEU A 91 7.75 -13.06 24.52
CA LEU A 91 6.36 -12.69 24.77
C LEU A 91 6.06 -11.30 24.21
N ASN A 92 5.00 -11.16 23.41
CA ASN A 92 4.48 -9.83 23.04
C ASN A 92 3.61 -9.29 24.17
N ILE A 93 4.22 -8.60 25.14
CA ILE A 93 3.45 -8.07 26.28
C ILE A 93 2.49 -6.92 25.90
N HIS A 94 2.67 -6.33 24.72
CA HIS A 94 1.74 -5.38 24.07
C HIS A 94 0.58 -6.04 23.31
N LYS A 95 0.55 -7.38 23.26
CA LYS A 95 -0.59 -8.16 22.80
C LYS A 95 -1.26 -8.84 23.98
N THR A 96 -0.56 -9.79 24.59
CA THR A 96 -1.10 -10.72 25.59
C THR A 96 -1.30 -10.08 26.97
N PHE A 97 -0.45 -9.11 27.33
CA PHE A 97 -0.37 -8.56 28.68
C PHE A 97 -0.66 -7.04 28.73
N CYS A 98 -1.58 -6.60 27.87
CA CYS A 98 -2.28 -5.32 27.96
C CYS A 98 -1.49 -4.03 27.76
N ILE A 99 -0.19 -4.05 27.42
CA ILE A 99 0.47 -2.82 26.92
C ILE A 99 -0.25 -2.37 25.64
N ARG A 100 -0.54 -1.06 25.53
CA ARG A 100 -1.30 -0.50 24.41
C ARG A 100 -0.50 -0.55 23.11
N HIS A 101 -1.17 -0.85 22.00
CA HIS A 101 -0.56 -0.89 20.67
C HIS A 101 -0.07 0.47 20.15
N GLY A 102 -0.67 1.58 20.63
CA GLY A 102 -0.21 2.95 20.38
C GLY A 102 -0.07 3.40 18.91
N GLY A 103 -0.74 2.72 17.98
CA GLY A 103 -0.65 3.03 16.54
C GLY A 103 0.57 2.45 15.84
N GLY A 104 1.27 1.48 16.46
CA GLY A 104 2.48 0.86 15.91
C GLY A 104 3.63 0.72 16.92
N GLY A 105 3.38 1.03 18.19
CA GLY A 105 4.34 0.99 19.28
C GLY A 105 3.89 1.90 20.43
N PRO A 106 4.47 1.76 21.63
CA PRO A 106 5.63 0.94 21.96
C PRO A 106 5.28 -0.54 22.20
N GLY A 107 6.28 -1.40 21.99
CA GLY A 107 6.22 -2.82 22.34
C GLY A 107 7.34 -3.20 23.31
N MET A 108 7.14 -4.28 24.05
CA MET A 108 8.18 -4.98 24.80
C MET A 108 8.09 -6.47 24.49
N GLY A 109 9.25 -7.10 24.41
CA GLY A 109 9.43 -8.50 24.00
C GLY A 109 10.33 -9.28 24.96
N PRO A 110 10.00 -9.41 26.26
CA PRO A 110 10.82 -10.17 27.17
C PRO A 110 10.93 -11.63 26.72
N ILE A 111 12.09 -12.24 26.96
CA ILE A 111 12.34 -13.65 26.68
C ILE A 111 12.37 -14.47 27.97
N GLY A 112 11.69 -15.60 27.97
CA GLY A 112 11.86 -16.66 28.95
C GLY A 112 12.75 -17.75 28.37
N VAL A 113 13.76 -18.20 29.12
CA VAL A 113 14.70 -19.23 28.69
C VAL A 113 14.80 -20.37 29.71
N LYS A 114 15.11 -21.57 29.26
CA LYS A 114 15.51 -22.67 30.14
C LYS A 114 16.88 -22.39 30.79
N LYS A 115 17.13 -23.08 31.90
CA LYS A 115 18.31 -22.85 32.76
C LYS A 115 19.64 -22.91 32.00
N HIS A 116 19.80 -23.83 31.04
CA HIS A 116 21.05 -23.99 30.29
C HIS A 116 21.37 -22.81 29.37
N LEU A 117 20.36 -22.01 28.99
CA LEU A 117 20.53 -20.81 28.17
C LEU A 117 20.72 -19.53 29.00
N ALA A 118 20.47 -19.58 30.31
CA ALA A 118 20.40 -18.39 31.16
C ALA A 118 21.73 -17.62 31.22
N ALA A 119 22.87 -18.33 31.19
CA ALA A 119 24.20 -17.72 31.18
C ALA A 119 24.48 -16.86 29.93
N TYR A 120 23.72 -17.05 28.84
CA TYR A 120 23.91 -16.35 27.57
C TYR A 120 22.95 -15.18 27.37
N LEU A 121 22.09 -14.89 28.35
CA LEU A 121 21.15 -13.77 28.27
C LEU A 121 21.88 -12.43 28.05
N PRO A 122 21.23 -11.44 27.41
CA PRO A 122 21.82 -10.14 27.20
C PRO A 122 22.24 -9.45 28.51
N SER A 123 23.37 -8.76 28.46
CA SER A 123 23.85 -7.87 29.52
C SER A 123 23.93 -6.43 28.99
N HIS A 124 24.31 -5.50 29.87
CA HIS A 124 24.43 -4.09 29.53
C HIS A 124 25.76 -3.52 30.06
N PRO A 125 26.49 -2.69 29.28
CA PRO A 125 27.83 -2.25 29.64
C PRO A 125 27.85 -1.25 30.81
N VAL A 126 26.75 -0.53 31.05
CA VAL A 126 26.67 0.51 32.10
C VAL A 126 26.07 0.00 33.41
N VAL A 127 25.15 -0.96 33.34
CA VAL A 127 24.37 -1.43 34.50
C VAL A 127 24.30 -2.94 34.44
N ALA A 128 24.78 -3.61 35.49
CA ALA A 128 24.63 -5.06 35.60
C ALA A 128 23.15 -5.42 35.67
N THR A 129 22.70 -6.33 34.80
CA THR A 129 21.29 -6.71 34.68
C THR A 129 20.82 -7.72 35.73
N GLY A 130 21.72 -8.20 36.60
CA GLY A 130 21.39 -9.11 37.70
C GLY A 130 20.91 -10.50 37.28
N GLY A 131 21.27 -10.94 36.06
CA GLY A 131 20.89 -12.25 35.54
C GLY A 131 21.41 -13.41 36.40
N ILE A 132 20.75 -14.58 36.27
CA ILE A 132 21.19 -15.85 36.86
C ILE A 132 21.81 -16.70 35.74
N PRO A 133 23.00 -17.30 35.91
CA PRO A 133 23.86 -17.28 37.09
C PRO A 133 24.50 -15.90 37.33
N ALA A 134 25.05 -15.71 38.53
CA ALA A 134 25.69 -14.45 38.94
C ALA A 134 26.64 -13.92 37.85
N PRO A 135 26.83 -12.59 37.73
CA PRO A 135 27.56 -11.97 36.61
C PRO A 135 28.93 -12.59 36.31
N GLU A 136 29.65 -13.01 37.35
CA GLU A 136 30.97 -13.65 37.27
C GLU A 136 30.99 -15.01 36.55
N GLN A 137 29.84 -15.70 36.51
CA GLN A 137 29.64 -16.99 35.84
C GLN A 137 28.84 -16.86 34.53
N SER A 138 28.49 -15.62 34.15
CA SER A 138 27.72 -15.33 32.95
C SER A 138 28.62 -15.21 31.71
N LYS A 139 28.08 -15.59 30.54
CA LYS A 139 28.72 -15.47 29.23
C LYS A 139 27.75 -14.76 28.28
N PRO A 140 27.45 -13.48 28.53
CA PRO A 140 26.39 -12.77 27.82
C PRO A 140 26.68 -12.68 26.32
N LEU A 141 25.64 -12.88 25.49
CA LEU A 141 25.72 -12.68 24.03
C LEU A 141 26.18 -11.26 23.66
N GLY A 142 25.84 -10.28 24.50
CA GLY A 142 26.09 -8.86 24.27
C GLY A 142 24.90 -8.03 24.74
N THR A 143 24.71 -6.87 24.10
CA THR A 143 23.65 -5.90 24.43
C THR A 143 22.69 -5.73 23.26
N ILE A 144 21.39 -5.95 23.50
CA ILE A 144 20.33 -5.90 22.48
C ILE A 144 19.55 -4.58 22.48
N SER A 145 19.55 -3.87 23.61
CA SER A 145 18.80 -2.62 23.79
C SER A 145 19.67 -1.56 24.43
N ALA A 146 19.42 -0.28 24.09
CA ALA A 146 20.19 0.86 24.58
C ALA A 146 20.03 1.09 26.10
N THR A 147 18.98 0.55 26.71
CA THR A 147 18.78 0.54 28.15
C THR A 147 18.72 -0.91 28.64
N PRO A 148 19.18 -1.20 29.88
CA PRO A 148 19.32 -2.56 30.41
C PRO A 148 18.03 -3.39 30.42
N TRP A 149 16.87 -2.73 30.58
CA TRP A 149 15.55 -3.37 30.58
C TRP A 149 14.59 -2.76 29.54
N GLY A 150 15.13 -2.18 28.47
CA GLY A 150 14.32 -1.56 27.40
C GLY A 150 13.40 -0.45 27.92
N SER A 151 12.15 -0.46 27.46
CA SER A 151 11.11 0.51 27.85
C SER A 151 10.51 0.17 29.22
N THR A 152 11.27 0.38 30.29
CA THR A 152 10.90 -0.09 31.65
C THR A 152 9.61 0.55 32.18
N LEU A 153 9.31 1.80 31.83
CA LEU A 153 8.15 2.55 32.34
C LEU A 153 6.79 1.98 31.91
N ILE A 154 6.75 1.11 30.90
CA ILE A 154 5.50 0.45 30.45
C ILE A 154 5.31 -0.93 31.07
N LEU A 155 6.32 -1.51 31.73
CA LEU A 155 6.22 -2.81 32.41
C LEU A 155 5.18 -2.87 33.55
N PRO A 156 4.93 -1.78 34.33
CA PRO A 156 3.87 -1.78 35.33
C PRO A 156 2.48 -2.10 34.79
N ILE A 157 2.21 -1.84 33.50
CA ILE A 157 0.92 -2.19 32.87
C ILE A 157 0.71 -3.71 32.90
N SER A 158 1.70 -4.46 32.42
CA SER A 158 1.65 -5.93 32.42
C SER A 158 1.68 -6.50 33.83
N TYR A 159 2.48 -5.91 34.71
CA TYR A 159 2.56 -6.32 36.12
C TYR A 159 1.22 -6.18 36.82
N THR A 160 0.58 -5.01 36.72
CA THR A 160 -0.72 -4.75 37.34
C THR A 160 -1.82 -5.63 36.75
N TYR A 161 -1.82 -5.87 35.44
CA TYR A 161 -2.72 -6.84 34.81
C TYR A 161 -2.58 -8.24 35.42
N ILE A 162 -1.37 -8.77 35.51
CA ILE A 162 -1.11 -10.09 36.10
C ILE A 162 -1.53 -10.12 37.57
N ALA A 163 -1.16 -9.10 38.35
CA ALA A 163 -1.46 -9.01 39.78
C ALA A 163 -2.97 -8.92 40.06
N MET A 164 -3.71 -8.13 39.28
CA MET A 164 -5.17 -7.98 39.45
C MET A 164 -5.95 -9.21 38.98
N MET A 165 -5.53 -9.84 37.88
CA MET A 165 -6.24 -11.01 37.35
C MET A 165 -5.99 -12.27 38.20
N GLY A 166 -4.78 -12.41 38.76
CA GLY A 166 -4.36 -13.63 39.43
C GLY A 166 -4.36 -14.84 38.48
N SER A 167 -4.02 -16.03 39.00
CA SER A 167 -3.98 -17.26 38.18
C SER A 167 -5.33 -17.59 37.57
N HIS A 168 -6.40 -17.57 38.38
CA HIS A 168 -7.75 -17.90 37.93
C HIS A 168 -8.27 -16.94 36.86
N GLY A 169 -8.10 -15.63 37.05
CA GLY A 169 -8.54 -14.64 36.06
C GLY A 169 -7.74 -14.74 34.76
N LEU A 170 -6.44 -15.00 34.83
CA LEU A 170 -5.60 -15.22 33.65
C LEU A 170 -6.05 -16.47 32.86
N THR A 171 -6.25 -17.61 33.53
CA THR A 171 -6.77 -18.83 32.88
C THR A 171 -8.15 -18.58 32.27
N ASN A 172 -9.06 -17.94 33.00
CA ASN A 172 -10.40 -17.64 32.51
C ASN A 172 -10.37 -16.69 31.30
N SER A 173 -9.43 -15.74 31.28
CA SER A 173 -9.23 -14.85 30.14
C SER A 173 -8.86 -15.61 28.87
N SER A 174 -7.99 -16.62 28.98
CA SER A 174 -7.64 -17.51 27.86
C SER A 174 -8.82 -18.38 27.41
N ASN A 175 -9.57 -18.94 28.36
CA ASN A 175 -10.79 -19.70 28.06
C ASN A 175 -11.82 -18.88 27.29
N ILE A 176 -12.07 -17.63 27.71
CA ILE A 176 -13.01 -16.72 27.03
C ILE A 176 -12.53 -16.38 25.62
N ALA A 177 -11.22 -16.18 25.43
CA ALA A 177 -10.65 -15.94 24.10
C ALA A 177 -10.95 -17.10 23.15
N ILE A 178 -10.70 -18.32 23.62
CA ILE A 178 -10.92 -19.54 22.84
C ILE A 178 -12.41 -19.74 22.56
N LEU A 179 -13.25 -19.51 23.56
CA LEU A 179 -14.70 -19.57 23.43
C LEU A 179 -15.21 -18.57 22.38
N ASN A 180 -14.78 -17.31 22.45
CA ASN A 180 -15.20 -16.26 21.51
C ASN A 180 -14.80 -16.59 20.07
N ALA A 181 -13.57 -17.07 19.87
CA ALA A 181 -13.10 -17.47 18.54
C ALA A 181 -13.92 -18.62 17.96
N ASN A 182 -14.20 -19.67 18.76
CA ASN A 182 -15.01 -20.80 18.34
C ASN A 182 -16.48 -20.43 18.13
N TYR A 183 -17.03 -19.53 18.96
CA TYR A 183 -18.38 -18.99 18.77
C TYR A 183 -18.51 -18.30 17.41
N MET A 184 -17.56 -17.42 17.07
CA MET A 184 -17.54 -16.74 15.77
C MET A 184 -17.36 -17.72 14.61
N ALA A 185 -16.39 -18.63 14.71
CA ALA A 185 -16.14 -19.65 13.69
C ALA A 185 -17.41 -20.48 13.43
N LYS A 186 -18.11 -20.91 14.50
CA LYS A 186 -19.35 -21.67 14.40
C LYS A 186 -20.48 -20.86 13.76
N ARG A 187 -20.58 -19.56 14.06
CA ARG A 187 -21.59 -18.67 13.45
C ARG A 187 -21.32 -18.37 11.97
N LEU A 188 -20.07 -18.39 11.54
CA LEU A 188 -19.66 -17.99 10.20
C LEU A 188 -19.45 -19.17 9.23
N GLU A 189 -19.34 -20.40 9.71
CA GLU A 189 -18.94 -21.56 8.90
C GLU A 189 -19.89 -21.90 7.73
N SER A 190 -21.18 -21.54 7.81
CA SER A 190 -22.14 -21.70 6.71
C SER A 190 -22.02 -20.63 5.63
N HIS A 191 -21.27 -19.56 5.89
CA HIS A 191 -21.12 -18.39 5.01
C HIS A 191 -19.70 -18.28 4.45
N TYR A 192 -18.70 -18.61 5.27
CA TYR A 192 -17.29 -18.57 4.95
C TYR A 192 -16.62 -19.90 5.32
N PRO A 193 -15.79 -20.48 4.45
CA PRO A 193 -15.02 -21.66 4.80
C PRO A 193 -14.02 -21.31 5.90
N ILE A 194 -14.07 -22.04 7.02
CA ILE A 194 -13.03 -21.98 8.06
C ILE A 194 -11.86 -22.83 7.57
N LEU A 195 -10.80 -22.18 7.10
CA LEU A 195 -9.72 -22.81 6.34
C LEU A 195 -8.95 -23.86 7.13
N PHE A 196 -8.71 -23.60 8.42
CA PHE A 196 -7.95 -24.48 9.31
C PHE A 196 -8.70 -24.73 10.61
N ARG A 197 -8.70 -25.99 11.05
CA ARG A 197 -9.30 -26.43 12.31
C ARG A 197 -8.41 -27.50 12.94
N GLY A 198 -8.37 -27.53 14.26
CA GLY A 198 -7.79 -28.63 15.01
C GLY A 198 -8.56 -29.93 14.80
N LEU A 199 -8.06 -31.03 15.37
CA LEU A 199 -8.65 -32.36 15.21
C LEU A 199 -10.12 -32.42 15.63
N ASN A 200 -10.48 -31.73 16.72
CA ASN A 200 -11.85 -31.67 17.22
C ASN A 200 -12.73 -30.63 16.50
N GLY A 201 -12.28 -30.10 15.36
CA GLY A 201 -13.02 -29.09 14.60
C GLY A 201 -13.01 -27.68 15.22
N THR A 202 -12.17 -27.43 16.22
CA THR A 202 -12.07 -26.15 16.94
C THR A 202 -10.89 -25.29 16.46
N VAL A 203 -10.93 -24.01 16.80
CA VAL A 203 -9.84 -23.03 16.60
C VAL A 203 -9.29 -22.57 17.96
N ALA A 204 -8.15 -21.87 17.96
CA ALA A 204 -7.52 -21.32 19.16
C ALA A 204 -8.13 -19.97 19.57
N HIS A 205 -7.48 -18.81 19.37
CA HIS A 205 -7.81 -17.57 20.09
C HIS A 205 -7.80 -16.29 19.24
N GLU A 206 -7.85 -16.38 17.91
CA GLU A 206 -7.62 -15.24 17.00
C GLU A 206 -8.64 -14.08 17.15
N PHE A 207 -9.66 -14.24 17.99
CA PHE A 207 -10.65 -13.20 18.32
C PHE A 207 -10.64 -12.93 19.83
N LEU A 208 -10.43 -11.66 20.21
CA LEU A 208 -10.19 -11.24 21.61
C LEU A 208 -11.50 -11.09 22.42
N ARG A 209 -11.52 -10.22 23.45
CA ARG A 209 -12.63 -10.01 24.41
C ARG A 209 -13.68 -8.94 24.00
N PRO A 210 -14.43 -9.01 22.88
CA PRO A 210 -15.66 -8.26 22.77
C PRO A 210 -16.73 -8.87 23.68
N LEU A 211 -17.71 -8.05 24.05
CA LEU A 211 -18.98 -8.54 24.54
C LEU A 211 -19.65 -9.38 23.44
N LYS A 212 -20.46 -10.38 23.82
CA LYS A 212 -21.22 -11.20 22.86
C LYS A 212 -21.97 -10.35 21.83
N ALA A 213 -22.57 -9.24 22.26
CA ALA A 213 -23.28 -8.32 21.37
C ALA A 213 -22.38 -7.73 20.27
N GLU A 214 -21.11 -7.43 20.57
CA GLU A 214 -20.15 -6.94 19.58
C GLU A 214 -19.68 -8.05 18.64
N LEU A 215 -19.47 -9.27 19.14
CA LEU A 215 -19.22 -10.46 18.30
C LEU A 215 -20.38 -10.68 17.32
N ASP A 216 -21.62 -10.56 17.81
CA ASP A 216 -22.82 -10.73 16.99
C ASP A 216 -22.93 -9.65 15.91
N LYS A 217 -22.69 -8.38 16.24
CA LYS A 217 -22.66 -7.29 15.24
C LYS A 217 -21.62 -7.57 14.16
N PHE A 218 -20.43 -8.02 14.54
CA PHE A 218 -19.37 -8.36 13.59
C PHE A 218 -19.74 -9.56 12.71
N CYS A 219 -20.28 -10.64 13.30
CA CYS A 219 -20.76 -11.78 12.53
C CYS A 219 -21.88 -11.41 11.55
N VAL A 220 -22.86 -10.61 11.99
CA VAL A 220 -23.95 -10.14 11.11
C VAL A 220 -23.41 -9.26 9.99
N ALA A 221 -22.44 -8.37 10.27
CA ALA A 221 -21.78 -7.58 9.24
C ALA A 221 -21.08 -8.46 8.19
N LEU A 222 -20.33 -9.47 8.61
CA LEU A 222 -19.70 -10.43 7.68
C LEU A 222 -20.75 -11.22 6.88
N ILE A 223 -21.83 -11.67 7.51
CA ILE A 223 -22.91 -12.38 6.80
C ILE A 223 -23.56 -11.46 5.75
N SER A 224 -23.78 -10.18 6.06
CA SER A 224 -24.27 -9.18 5.11
C SER A 224 -23.31 -9.01 3.93
N ILE A 225 -22.00 -8.86 4.20
CA ILE A 225 -20.97 -8.77 3.15
C ILE A 225 -20.97 -10.06 2.29
N ARG A 226 -21.19 -11.23 2.89
CA ARG A 226 -21.28 -12.49 2.12
C ARG A 226 -22.46 -12.49 1.15
N GLN A 227 -23.58 -11.89 1.53
CA GLN A 227 -24.75 -11.73 0.68
C GLN A 227 -24.47 -10.77 -0.48
N GLU A 228 -23.83 -9.63 -0.21
CA GLU A 228 -23.37 -8.70 -1.26
C GLU A 228 -22.44 -9.38 -2.27
N ILE A 229 -21.49 -10.20 -1.79
CA ILE A 229 -20.63 -11.02 -2.66
C ILE A 229 -21.49 -11.99 -3.50
N ALA A 230 -22.51 -12.62 -2.90
CA ALA A 230 -23.37 -13.55 -3.61
C ALA A 230 -24.21 -12.87 -4.71
N GLU A 231 -24.66 -11.64 -4.48
CA GLU A 231 -25.39 -10.83 -5.48
C GLU A 231 -24.50 -10.49 -6.68
N ILE A 232 -23.23 -10.15 -6.44
CA ILE A 232 -22.25 -9.91 -7.50
C ILE A 232 -22.00 -11.20 -8.29
N VAL A 233 -21.77 -12.32 -7.61
CA VAL A 233 -21.52 -13.63 -8.26
C VAL A 233 -22.71 -14.08 -9.11
N LYS A 234 -23.93 -13.79 -8.66
CA LYS A 234 -25.16 -14.07 -9.42
C LYS A 234 -25.39 -13.11 -10.59
N GLY A 235 -24.60 -12.03 -10.70
CA GLY A 235 -24.79 -10.98 -11.70
C GLY A 235 -25.98 -10.06 -11.43
N THR A 236 -26.55 -10.08 -10.22
CA THR A 236 -27.66 -9.19 -9.83
C THR A 236 -27.18 -7.76 -9.62
N VAL A 237 -25.92 -7.58 -9.25
CA VAL A 237 -25.25 -6.30 -9.08
C VAL A 237 -24.00 -6.27 -9.97
N ASP A 238 -23.72 -5.11 -10.57
CA ASP A 238 -22.56 -4.90 -11.43
C ASP A 238 -21.23 -5.20 -10.72
N ILE A 239 -20.32 -5.92 -11.39
CA ILE A 239 -19.04 -6.37 -10.83
C ILE A 239 -18.07 -5.22 -10.52
N ASN A 240 -18.20 -4.09 -11.22
CA ASN A 240 -17.32 -2.92 -11.10
C ASN A 240 -17.96 -1.77 -10.31
N ASN A 241 -19.29 -1.72 -10.24
CA ASN A 241 -20.07 -0.70 -9.54
C ASN A 241 -21.01 -1.34 -8.51
N ASN A 242 -20.42 -1.74 -7.39
CA ASN A 242 -21.10 -2.30 -6.21
C ASN A 242 -20.55 -1.71 -4.91
N VAL A 243 -21.20 -2.03 -3.79
CA VAL A 243 -20.85 -1.44 -2.49
C VAL A 243 -19.46 -1.88 -2.02
N ILE A 244 -19.06 -3.12 -2.31
CA ILE A 244 -17.75 -3.69 -1.93
C ILE A 244 -16.62 -2.97 -2.68
N LYS A 245 -16.72 -2.83 -4.01
CA LYS A 245 -15.73 -2.11 -4.82
C LYS A 245 -15.71 -0.60 -4.56
N GLY A 246 -16.83 -0.05 -4.09
CA GLY A 246 -16.91 1.33 -3.68
C GLY A 246 -16.58 1.57 -2.20
N ALA A 247 -16.17 0.58 -1.44
CA ALA A 247 -15.74 0.78 -0.06
C ALA A 247 -14.26 1.23 0.01
N PRO A 248 -13.86 2.01 1.03
CA PRO A 248 -14.72 2.65 2.04
C PRO A 248 -15.47 3.86 1.48
N HIS A 249 -16.60 4.24 2.08
CA HIS A 249 -17.39 5.42 1.67
C HIS A 249 -17.14 6.61 2.61
N PRO A 250 -16.16 7.50 2.34
CA PRO A 250 -15.89 8.66 3.17
C PRO A 250 -16.98 9.73 3.02
N LEU A 251 -17.06 10.64 4.01
CA LEU A 251 -18.12 11.64 4.08
C LEU A 251 -18.16 12.55 2.83
N GLN A 252 -17.00 12.90 2.27
CA GLN A 252 -16.89 13.72 1.07
C GLN A 252 -17.55 13.06 -0.16
N LEU A 253 -17.47 11.73 -0.27
CA LEU A 253 -18.16 10.99 -1.35
C LEU A 253 -19.68 11.06 -1.14
N LEU A 254 -20.14 10.85 0.09
CA LEU A 254 -21.57 10.79 0.40
C LEU A 254 -22.25 12.16 0.32
N MET A 255 -21.50 13.24 0.53
CA MET A 255 -21.98 14.62 0.41
C MET A 255 -21.85 15.21 -1.00
N ALA A 256 -21.24 14.49 -1.95
CA ALA A 256 -21.10 14.99 -3.31
C ALA A 256 -22.47 15.28 -3.94
N ASP A 257 -22.55 16.30 -4.81
CA ASP A 257 -23.81 16.65 -5.47
C ASP A 257 -24.32 15.51 -6.36
N LYS A 258 -23.41 14.91 -7.14
CA LYS A 258 -23.72 13.79 -8.04
C LYS A 258 -23.42 12.46 -7.38
N TRP A 259 -24.37 11.52 -7.49
CA TRP A 259 -24.22 10.15 -7.04
C TRP A 259 -24.32 9.20 -8.22
N THR A 260 -23.20 8.57 -8.59
CA THR A 260 -23.08 7.71 -9.78
C THR A 260 -23.08 6.22 -9.44
N LYS A 261 -23.28 5.86 -8.17
CA LYS A 261 -23.32 4.47 -7.72
C LYS A 261 -24.71 3.87 -7.93
N SER A 262 -24.75 2.58 -8.24
CA SER A 262 -25.97 1.80 -8.46
C SER A 262 -26.77 1.51 -7.18
N TYR A 263 -26.21 1.80 -6.02
CA TYR A 263 -26.78 1.60 -4.68
C TYR A 263 -26.94 2.93 -3.96
N SER A 264 -27.81 3.01 -2.95
CA SER A 264 -28.09 4.28 -2.26
C SER A 264 -26.94 4.74 -1.35
N ARG A 265 -26.87 6.05 -1.08
CA ARG A 265 -25.96 6.64 -0.08
C ARG A 265 -26.23 6.08 1.31
N GLU A 266 -27.49 5.85 1.62
CA GLU A 266 -27.91 5.28 2.90
C GLU A 266 -27.40 3.85 3.07
N TYR A 267 -27.50 3.01 2.04
CA TYR A 267 -26.96 1.65 2.08
C TYR A 267 -25.43 1.67 2.23
N ALA A 268 -24.75 2.57 1.52
CA ALA A 268 -23.31 2.76 1.63
C ALA A 268 -22.86 3.22 3.05
N ALA A 269 -23.61 4.13 3.67
CA ALA A 269 -23.24 4.70 4.96
C ALA A 269 -23.74 3.87 6.16
N TYR A 270 -24.91 3.27 6.06
CA TYR A 270 -25.63 2.60 7.16
C TYR A 270 -26.16 1.22 6.75
N PRO A 271 -25.29 0.27 6.34
CA PRO A 271 -25.72 -1.10 5.99
C PRO A 271 -26.27 -1.90 7.19
N ALA A 272 -26.07 -1.40 8.42
CA ALA A 272 -26.58 -2.01 9.64
C ALA A 272 -27.20 -0.96 10.57
N PRO A 273 -28.29 -1.30 11.29
CA PRO A 273 -29.08 -0.33 12.07
C PRO A 273 -28.29 0.31 13.20
N TRP A 274 -27.39 -0.44 13.87
CA TRP A 274 -26.58 0.09 14.98
C TRP A 274 -25.61 1.18 14.55
N LEU A 275 -25.26 1.29 13.26
CA LEU A 275 -24.40 2.36 12.75
C LEU A 275 -25.07 3.74 12.80
N ARG A 276 -26.40 3.81 12.91
CA ARG A 276 -27.12 5.08 13.10
C ARG A 276 -26.92 5.67 14.49
N ALA A 277 -26.71 4.81 15.49
CA ALA A 277 -26.45 5.25 16.86
C ALA A 277 -25.00 5.73 17.03
N ALA A 278 -24.05 5.03 16.40
CA ALA A 278 -22.64 5.40 16.45
C ALA A 278 -21.97 5.11 15.10
N LYS A 279 -21.64 6.16 14.35
CA LYS A 279 -20.97 6.08 13.05
C LYS A 279 -19.52 6.51 13.15
N PHE A 280 -18.61 5.60 12.80
CA PHE A 280 -17.23 5.94 12.48
C PHE A 280 -17.13 6.24 10.98
N TRP A 281 -16.59 7.40 10.63
CA TRP A 281 -16.44 7.85 9.24
C TRP A 281 -15.04 7.56 8.73
N PRO A 282 -14.89 6.76 7.65
CA PRO A 282 -13.64 6.72 6.90
C PRO A 282 -13.30 8.13 6.41
N THR A 283 -12.05 8.56 6.60
CA THR A 283 -11.63 9.92 6.26
C THR A 283 -11.17 10.06 4.80
N THR A 284 -10.74 8.96 4.18
CA THR A 284 -10.20 8.94 2.82
C THR A 284 -10.33 7.56 2.17
N TRP A 285 -10.02 7.50 0.88
CA TRP A 285 -9.66 6.30 0.14
C TRP A 285 -8.15 6.10 0.17
N ILE A 286 -7.69 4.86 0.02
CA ILE A 286 -6.29 4.53 -0.22
C ILE A 286 -6.19 3.91 -1.61
N SER A 287 -5.28 4.42 -2.44
CA SER A 287 -4.91 3.80 -3.71
C SER A 287 -3.57 3.09 -3.52
N GLU A 288 -3.56 1.77 -3.61
CA GLU A 288 -2.33 0.96 -3.50
C GLU A 288 -1.33 1.24 -4.63
N VAL A 289 -1.74 1.91 -5.71
CA VAL A 289 -0.86 2.28 -6.84
C VAL A 289 0.05 3.47 -6.48
N LEU A 290 -0.30 4.26 -5.46
CA LEU A 290 0.47 5.43 -5.04
C LEU A 290 1.34 5.08 -3.81
N VAL A 291 2.16 4.04 -3.90
CA VAL A 291 3.25 3.85 -2.93
C VAL A 291 4.31 4.89 -3.25
N ILE A 292 4.36 5.91 -2.41
CA ILE A 292 5.39 6.93 -2.46
C ILE A 292 6.71 6.25 -2.08
N ASP A 293 7.65 6.16 -3.03
CA ASP A 293 9.04 5.75 -2.79
C ASP A 293 9.61 6.53 -1.60
N ASP A 294 10.38 5.89 -0.71
CA ASP A 294 10.86 6.43 0.58
C ASP A 294 11.61 7.78 0.45
N LYS A 295 11.99 8.14 -0.79
CA LYS A 295 12.56 9.43 -1.16
C LYS A 295 11.67 10.64 -0.87
N TYR A 296 10.35 10.47 -0.69
CA TYR A 296 9.42 11.59 -0.44
C TYR A 296 8.80 11.60 0.97
N ALA A 297 9.58 11.29 1.99
CA ALA A 297 9.17 11.28 3.40
C ALA A 297 8.95 12.67 4.06
N SER A 298 8.90 13.76 3.29
CA SER A 298 8.65 15.12 3.82
C SER A 298 7.47 15.80 3.14
N PRO A 299 6.73 16.70 3.82
CA PRO A 299 5.63 17.44 3.22
C PRO A 299 6.02 18.22 1.95
N VAL A 300 7.26 18.70 1.88
CA VAL A 300 7.81 19.42 0.71
C VAL A 300 8.02 18.47 -0.47
N HIS A 301 8.54 17.27 -0.19
CA HIS A 301 8.76 16.23 -1.19
C HIS A 301 7.44 15.66 -1.72
N ILE A 302 6.43 15.51 -0.87
CA ILE A 302 5.08 15.06 -1.28
C ILE A 302 4.45 16.09 -2.23
N ALA A 303 4.53 17.39 -1.92
CA ALA A 303 4.00 18.43 -2.81
C ALA A 303 4.72 18.44 -4.18
N ALA A 304 6.06 18.31 -4.17
CA ALA A 304 6.85 18.21 -5.40
C ALA A 304 6.51 16.96 -6.22
N TYR A 305 6.32 15.82 -5.57
CA TYR A 305 5.91 14.56 -6.19
C TYR A 305 4.49 14.64 -6.78
N LEU A 306 3.53 15.16 -6.03
CA LEU A 306 2.16 15.32 -6.55
C LEU A 306 2.12 16.27 -7.76
N LEU A 307 2.87 17.38 -7.70
CA LEU A 307 3.03 18.28 -8.84
C LEU A 307 3.71 17.60 -10.03
N SER A 308 4.71 16.74 -9.81
CA SER A 308 5.36 16.00 -10.88
C SER A 308 4.44 14.95 -11.50
N GLN A 309 3.63 14.23 -10.72
CA GLN A 309 2.65 13.27 -11.25
C GLN A 309 1.56 13.94 -12.10
N VAL A 310 1.06 15.09 -11.66
CA VAL A 310 0.11 15.90 -12.45
C VAL A 310 0.77 16.41 -13.73
N ALA A 311 1.99 16.92 -13.64
CA ALA A 311 2.72 17.41 -14.81
C ALA A 311 3.07 16.30 -15.82
N LEU A 312 3.44 15.10 -15.35
CA LEU A 312 3.65 13.92 -16.19
C LEU A 312 2.36 13.53 -16.92
N SER A 313 1.25 13.45 -16.18
CA SER A 313 -0.06 13.07 -16.73
C SER A 313 -0.54 14.06 -17.78
N ASN A 314 -0.50 15.36 -17.47
CA ASN A 314 -0.89 16.42 -18.39
C ASN A 314 -0.01 16.42 -19.64
N SER A 315 1.31 16.28 -19.49
CA SER A 315 2.22 16.23 -20.64
C SER A 315 1.94 15.05 -21.56
N ARG A 316 1.65 13.87 -21.00
CA ARG A 316 1.26 12.69 -21.79
C ARG A 316 -0.05 12.90 -22.53
N CYS A 317 -1.03 13.60 -21.93
CA CYS A 317 -2.27 13.96 -22.60
C CYS A 317 -2.01 14.89 -23.80
N TYR A 318 -1.15 15.91 -23.65
CA TYR A 318 -0.80 16.80 -24.75
C TYR A 318 -0.01 16.11 -25.87
N ILE A 319 0.89 15.18 -25.53
CA ILE A 319 1.58 14.34 -26.55
C ILE A 319 0.55 13.50 -27.31
N LYS A 320 -0.39 12.85 -26.62
CA LYS A 320 -1.46 12.09 -27.27
C LYS A 320 -2.34 12.97 -28.16
N LEU A 321 -2.65 14.19 -27.75
CA LEU A 321 -3.39 15.16 -28.57
C LEU A 321 -2.60 15.59 -29.80
N TYR A 322 -1.27 15.67 -29.72
CA TYR A 322 -0.43 15.94 -30.88
C TYR A 322 -0.38 14.74 -31.85
N ASP A 323 -0.19 13.52 -31.34
CA ASP A 323 -0.08 12.30 -32.15
C ASP A 323 -1.43 11.86 -32.73
N SER A 324 -2.51 12.18 -32.03
CA SER A 324 -3.88 11.87 -32.40
C SER A 324 -4.76 13.07 -32.06
N PRO A 325 -4.76 14.11 -32.93
CA PRO A 325 -5.63 15.26 -32.76
C PRO A 325 -7.05 14.77 -32.58
N SER A 326 -7.65 15.14 -31.45
CA SER A 326 -9.09 15.03 -31.26
C SER A 326 -9.76 15.55 -32.52
N LYS A 327 -10.58 14.72 -33.18
CA LYS A 327 -11.54 15.20 -34.17
C LYS A 327 -12.60 16.03 -33.42
N SER A 328 -12.24 17.24 -32.99
CA SER A 328 -13.17 18.24 -32.52
C SER A 328 -13.08 19.43 -33.45
N SER A 329 -14.17 19.64 -34.19
CA SER A 329 -14.60 20.95 -34.72
C SER A 329 -13.75 21.62 -35.83
N ILE A 330 -13.38 20.88 -36.88
CA ILE A 330 -13.24 21.45 -38.24
C ILE A 330 -13.88 20.50 -39.26
N GLU A 331 -15.13 20.10 -39.02
CA GLU A 331 -16.10 19.96 -40.11
C GLU A 331 -17.09 21.08 -39.88
N LYS A 332 -17.02 22.11 -40.74
CA LYS A 332 -18.13 23.05 -40.87
C LYS A 332 -19.34 22.24 -41.31
N ASP A 333 -20.30 22.05 -40.42
CA ASP A 333 -21.73 22.24 -40.67
C ASP A 333 -22.32 21.67 -41.98
N ASP A 334 -21.82 20.55 -42.49
CA ASP A 334 -22.24 19.98 -43.79
C ASP A 334 -23.63 19.30 -43.75
N ASP A 335 -24.19 19.11 -42.55
CA ASP A 335 -25.55 18.61 -42.36
C ASP A 335 -26.56 19.70 -41.98
N LEU A 336 -26.08 20.90 -41.59
CA LEU A 336 -26.97 22.03 -41.35
C LEU A 336 -27.38 22.67 -42.67
N GLU A 337 -26.56 22.64 -43.73
CA GLU A 337 -26.94 23.17 -45.05
C GLU A 337 -28.11 22.42 -45.71
N LYS A 338 -28.29 21.12 -45.41
CA LYS A 338 -29.34 20.26 -46.00
C LYS A 338 -30.73 20.43 -45.39
N LEU A 339 -30.88 21.23 -44.32
CA LEU A 339 -32.17 21.45 -43.64
C LEU A 339 -32.98 22.61 -44.27
N PRO A 340 -34.32 22.48 -44.38
CA PRO A 340 -35.19 23.56 -44.84
C PRO A 340 -35.02 24.85 -44.01
N ALA A 341 -35.08 26.02 -44.66
CA ALA A 341 -34.82 27.32 -44.04
C ALA A 341 -35.66 27.62 -42.77
N SER A 342 -36.86 27.03 -42.66
CA SER A 342 -37.73 27.16 -41.48
C SER A 342 -37.18 26.45 -40.23
N GLN A 343 -36.46 25.34 -40.38
CA GLN A 343 -35.87 24.58 -39.28
C GLN A 343 -34.55 25.21 -38.81
N LYS A 344 -33.73 25.72 -39.73
CA LYS A 344 -32.52 26.51 -39.42
C LYS A 344 -32.84 27.72 -38.52
N LYS A 345 -33.94 28.43 -38.81
CA LYS A 345 -34.38 29.59 -38.03
C LYS A 345 -34.82 29.20 -36.61
N LYS A 346 -35.54 28.08 -36.46
CA LYS A 346 -35.99 27.57 -35.14
C LYS A 346 -34.81 27.12 -34.27
N LEU A 347 -33.83 26.43 -34.84
CA LEU A 347 -32.64 25.97 -34.11
C LEU A 347 -31.76 27.13 -33.64
N ARG A 348 -31.51 28.12 -34.51
CA ARG A 348 -30.76 29.33 -34.13
C ARG A 348 -31.47 30.17 -33.06
N GLN A 349 -32.81 30.20 -33.09
CA GLN A 349 -33.61 30.90 -32.09
C GLN A 349 -33.64 30.15 -30.75
N LYS A 350 -33.58 28.81 -30.76
CA LYS A 350 -33.46 27.97 -29.57
C LYS A 350 -32.09 28.13 -28.92
N GLN A 351 -31.00 28.05 -29.68
CA GLN A 351 -29.64 28.26 -29.19
C GLN A 351 -29.45 29.65 -28.57
N ARG A 352 -29.95 30.71 -29.22
CA ARG A 352 -29.92 32.07 -28.64
C ARG A 352 -30.72 32.19 -27.34
N LYS A 353 -31.82 31.45 -27.19
CA LYS A 353 -32.60 31.41 -25.94
C LYS A 353 -31.86 30.65 -24.84
N ASP A 354 -31.22 29.54 -25.17
CA ASP A 354 -30.47 28.72 -24.22
C ASP A 354 -29.21 29.46 -23.73
N GLU A 355 -28.50 30.17 -24.61
CA GLU A 355 -27.37 31.05 -24.25
C GLU A 355 -27.79 32.25 -23.38
N ALA A 356 -28.94 32.87 -23.68
CA ALA A 356 -29.49 33.94 -22.86
C ALA A 356 -29.94 33.46 -21.48
N ARG A 357 -30.41 32.21 -21.37
CA ARG A 357 -30.79 31.58 -20.10
C ARG A 357 -29.56 31.23 -19.26
N ALA A 358 -28.50 30.70 -19.89
CA ALA A 358 -27.23 30.42 -19.22
C ALA A 358 -26.55 31.71 -18.70
N LYS A 359 -26.59 32.81 -19.48
CA LYS A 359 -26.07 34.11 -19.01
C LYS A 359 -26.84 34.65 -17.80
N LYS A 360 -28.18 34.53 -17.81
CA LYS A 360 -29.01 34.92 -16.65
C LYS A 360 -28.75 34.07 -15.41
N GLU A 361 -28.52 32.76 -15.54
CA GLU A 361 -28.21 31.88 -14.40
C GLU A 361 -26.85 32.18 -13.76
N VAL A 362 -25.88 32.69 -14.54
CA VAL A 362 -24.58 33.14 -14.03
C VAL A 362 -24.70 34.49 -13.32
N GLU A 363 -25.51 35.42 -13.84
CA GLU A 363 -25.76 36.74 -13.24
C GLU A 363 -26.48 36.64 -11.88
N VAL A 364 -27.49 35.75 -11.77
CA VAL A 364 -28.24 35.52 -10.52
C VAL A 364 -27.35 34.90 -9.43
N LYS A 365 -26.40 34.03 -9.80
CA LYS A 365 -25.43 33.45 -8.84
C LYS A 365 -24.39 34.46 -8.35
N SER A 366 -24.15 35.54 -9.09
CA SER A 366 -23.23 36.61 -8.65
C SER A 366 -23.88 37.62 -7.69
N GLU A 367 -25.21 37.80 -7.75
CA GLU A 367 -25.93 38.75 -6.88
C GLU A 367 -26.28 38.17 -5.50
N GLU A 368 -26.51 36.86 -5.36
CA GLU A 368 -26.81 36.23 -4.05
C GLU A 368 -25.62 36.20 -3.07
N VAL A 369 -24.39 36.47 -3.53
CA VAL A 369 -23.16 36.41 -2.69
C VAL A 369 -22.84 37.74 -2.00
N VAL A 370 -23.54 38.84 -2.31
CA VAL A 370 -23.20 40.19 -1.77
C VAL A 370 -24.05 40.59 -0.55
N GLY A 371 -25.05 39.79 -0.17
CA GLY A 371 -25.93 40.08 0.96
C GLY A 371 -25.46 39.55 2.32
N GLY A 372 -24.31 39.97 2.85
CA GLY A 372 -24.00 39.71 4.27
C GLY A 372 -22.56 39.86 4.73
N VAL A 373 -22.36 40.81 5.65
CA VAL A 373 -21.28 40.93 6.65
C VAL A 373 -20.11 41.88 6.33
N SER A 374 -19.84 42.67 7.36
CA SER A 374 -18.98 43.82 7.55
C SER A 374 -17.47 43.61 7.44
N LYS A 375 -16.78 44.74 7.22
CA LYS A 375 -15.35 45.04 7.31
C LYS A 375 -14.49 44.07 8.14
N SER A 376 -13.35 43.70 7.53
CA SER A 376 -12.11 43.13 8.08
C SER A 376 -11.88 41.62 7.82
N GLY A 377 -10.83 41.32 7.05
CA GLY A 377 -10.31 39.98 6.83
C GLY A 377 -10.28 39.59 5.35
N ILE A 378 -9.12 39.75 4.71
CA ILE A 378 -8.85 39.24 3.35
C ILE A 378 -8.97 37.70 3.40
N ARG A 379 -10.10 37.15 2.96
CA ARG A 379 -10.24 35.71 2.71
C ARG A 379 -9.66 35.43 1.33
N ASN A 380 -8.57 34.66 1.28
CA ASN A 380 -8.12 34.00 0.05
C ASN A 380 -9.21 33.02 -0.40
N VAL A 381 -10.11 33.48 -1.27
CA VAL A 381 -11.05 32.62 -2.00
C VAL A 381 -10.20 31.73 -2.90
N LYS A 382 -10.28 30.40 -2.73
CA LYS A 382 -9.63 29.46 -3.66
C LYS A 382 -10.15 29.72 -5.08
N PRO A 383 -9.29 29.79 -6.11
CA PRO A 383 -9.75 29.95 -7.48
C PRO A 383 -10.71 28.81 -7.82
N VAL A 384 -11.92 29.13 -8.27
CA VAL A 384 -12.84 28.17 -8.84
C VAL A 384 -12.24 27.70 -10.16
N ASP A 385 -12.12 26.38 -10.35
CA ASP A 385 -11.66 25.81 -11.60
C ASP A 385 -12.64 26.19 -12.72
N GLN A 386 -12.18 27.05 -13.64
CA GLN A 386 -12.98 27.58 -14.74
C GLN A 386 -13.17 26.57 -15.88
N ASP A 387 -12.58 25.37 -15.79
CA ASP A 387 -12.65 24.33 -16.81
C ASP A 387 -12.85 22.93 -16.20
N GLN A 388 -13.93 22.77 -15.44
CA GLN A 388 -14.27 21.51 -14.75
C GLN A 388 -14.38 20.28 -15.66
N HIS A 389 -14.56 20.46 -16.97
CA HIS A 389 -14.72 19.39 -17.94
C HIS A 389 -13.50 19.22 -18.87
N GLY A 390 -12.45 20.05 -18.71
CA GLY A 390 -11.22 19.96 -19.49
C GLY A 390 -11.41 20.33 -20.97
N GLU A 391 -12.36 21.19 -21.29
CA GLU A 391 -12.63 21.60 -22.67
C GLU A 391 -11.46 22.41 -23.27
N LYS A 392 -10.72 23.17 -22.44
CA LYS A 392 -9.54 23.93 -22.90
C LYS A 392 -8.38 23.00 -23.30
N LEU A 393 -8.29 21.81 -22.70
CA LEU A 393 -7.30 20.80 -23.12
C LEU A 393 -7.55 20.32 -24.55
N LEU A 394 -8.81 20.19 -24.96
CA LEU A 394 -9.19 19.75 -26.30
C LEU A 394 -9.10 20.86 -27.36
N GLN A 395 -9.19 22.13 -26.95
CA GLN A 395 -9.09 23.32 -27.82
C GLN A 395 -7.67 23.88 -27.94
N THR A 396 -6.66 23.16 -27.46
CA THR A 396 -5.27 23.66 -27.44
C THR A 396 -4.69 23.72 -28.86
N GLU A 397 -4.37 24.93 -29.33
CA GLU A 397 -3.81 25.16 -30.69
C GLU A 397 -2.40 24.58 -30.87
N ASP A 398 -1.57 24.57 -29.82
CA ASP A 398 -0.22 23.97 -29.84
C ASP A 398 0.00 23.06 -28.61
N PRO A 399 -0.42 21.77 -28.71
CA PRO A 399 -0.24 20.81 -27.62
C PRO A 399 1.23 20.61 -27.21
N LEU A 400 2.17 20.73 -28.14
CA LEU A 400 3.59 20.56 -27.83
C LEU A 400 4.13 21.73 -27.01
N MET A 401 3.69 22.96 -27.26
CA MET A 401 4.06 24.12 -26.44
C MET A 401 3.63 23.92 -24.98
N GLU A 402 2.38 23.49 -24.75
CA GLU A 402 1.86 23.24 -23.41
C GLU A 402 2.59 22.09 -22.71
N ALA A 403 2.82 20.96 -23.40
CA ALA A 403 3.67 19.87 -22.88
C ALA A 403 5.07 20.38 -22.47
N GLY A 404 5.62 21.35 -23.20
CA GLY A 404 6.90 21.99 -22.88
C GLY A 404 6.90 22.81 -21.59
N LYS A 405 5.76 23.39 -21.17
CA LYS A 405 5.66 24.12 -19.90
C LYS A 405 5.73 23.17 -18.71
N TYR A 406 5.01 22.06 -18.78
CA TYR A 406 5.04 21.00 -17.77
C TYR A 406 6.40 20.30 -17.74
N LEU A 407 7.04 20.09 -18.89
CA LEU A 407 8.39 19.53 -18.95
C LEU A 407 9.41 20.37 -18.17
N LYS A 408 9.36 21.71 -18.27
CA LYS A 408 10.23 22.59 -17.47
C LYS A 408 10.00 22.43 -15.96
N LEU A 409 8.75 22.23 -15.55
CA LEU A 409 8.40 21.97 -14.15
C LEU A 409 8.97 20.63 -13.68
N LEU A 410 8.85 19.58 -14.51
CA LEU A 410 9.39 18.25 -14.25
C LEU A 410 10.93 18.27 -14.16
N GLN A 411 11.60 18.94 -15.08
CA GLN A 411 13.06 19.11 -15.03
C GLN A 411 13.53 19.90 -13.80
N LYS A 412 12.69 20.76 -13.23
CA LYS A 412 13.01 21.50 -12.01
C LYS A 412 12.80 20.70 -10.73
N HIS A 413 11.75 19.88 -10.67
CA HIS A 413 11.29 19.23 -9.43
C HIS A 413 11.47 17.71 -9.41
N SER A 414 11.74 17.08 -10.55
CA SER A 414 11.84 15.64 -10.73
C SER A 414 12.92 15.28 -11.77
N PHE A 415 14.09 15.91 -11.64
CA PHE A 415 15.20 15.73 -12.58
C PHE A 415 15.88 14.35 -12.47
N ASP A 416 15.72 13.64 -11.36
CA ASP A 416 16.24 12.27 -11.18
C ASP A 416 15.21 11.18 -11.54
N SER A 417 14.06 11.55 -12.14
CA SER A 417 13.06 10.59 -12.62
C SER A 417 13.35 10.17 -14.06
N LEU A 418 13.34 8.86 -14.28
CA LEU A 418 13.44 8.27 -15.62
C LEU A 418 12.29 8.76 -16.52
N GLU A 419 11.07 8.83 -16.00
CA GLU A 419 9.88 9.26 -16.72
C GLU A 419 9.97 10.71 -17.18
N THR A 420 10.56 11.60 -16.38
CA THR A 420 10.83 12.99 -16.77
C THR A 420 11.69 13.06 -18.02
N HIS A 421 12.75 12.25 -18.09
CA HIS A 421 13.66 12.25 -19.23
C HIS A 421 13.11 11.49 -20.44
N LEU A 422 12.31 10.43 -20.24
CA LEU A 422 11.58 9.76 -21.33
C LEU A 422 10.61 10.73 -21.99
N LEU A 423 9.85 11.47 -21.17
CA LEU A 423 8.94 12.50 -21.66
C LEU A 423 9.70 13.66 -22.33
N SER A 424 10.82 14.09 -21.74
CA SER A 424 11.71 15.10 -22.33
C SER A 424 12.18 14.68 -23.72
N PHE A 425 12.54 13.41 -23.89
CA PHE A 425 12.95 12.86 -25.16
C PHE A 425 11.81 12.92 -26.20
N GLU A 426 10.61 12.44 -25.87
CA GLU A 426 9.46 12.44 -26.80
C GLU A 426 9.07 13.86 -27.24
N VAL A 427 8.92 14.78 -26.29
CA VAL A 427 8.56 16.18 -26.59
C VAL A 427 9.60 16.84 -27.48
N ASN A 428 10.90 16.67 -27.18
CA ASN A 428 11.97 17.29 -27.96
C ASN A 428 12.14 16.64 -29.34
N MET A 429 11.90 15.33 -29.46
CA MET A 429 11.91 14.61 -30.74
C MET A 429 10.78 15.06 -31.66
N GLN A 430 9.59 15.33 -31.12
CA GLN A 430 8.44 15.86 -31.84
C GLN A 430 8.65 17.33 -32.24
N LYS A 431 9.22 18.15 -31.35
CA LYS A 431 9.61 19.54 -31.63
C LYS A 431 10.84 19.69 -32.55
N GLN A 432 11.43 18.58 -33.01
CA GLN A 432 12.67 18.56 -33.80
C GLN A 432 13.88 19.24 -33.12
N LYS A 433 13.86 19.34 -31.78
CA LYS A 433 14.95 19.89 -30.97
C LYS A 433 15.97 18.80 -30.63
N ILE A 434 16.73 18.38 -31.63
CA ILE A 434 17.59 17.19 -31.57
C ILE A 434 18.66 17.26 -30.47
N VAL A 435 19.26 18.42 -30.24
CA VAL A 435 20.27 18.59 -29.17
C VAL A 435 19.66 18.36 -27.78
N LEU A 436 18.44 18.86 -27.54
CA LEU A 436 17.75 18.64 -26.27
C LEU A 436 17.25 17.20 -26.12
N ALA A 437 16.88 16.55 -27.22
CA ALA A 437 16.55 15.12 -27.23
C ALA A 437 17.79 14.26 -26.90
N LEU A 438 18.97 14.63 -27.42
CA LEU A 438 20.24 13.97 -27.08
C LEU A 438 20.59 14.15 -25.59
N GLN A 439 20.41 15.36 -25.04
CA GLN A 439 20.63 15.61 -23.62
C GLN A 439 19.73 14.74 -22.72
N ALA A 440 18.43 14.66 -23.06
CA ALA A 440 17.51 13.79 -22.35
C ALA A 440 17.94 12.31 -22.42
N LEU A 441 18.41 11.87 -23.59
CA LEU A 441 18.90 10.51 -23.80
C LEU A 441 20.17 10.20 -23.00
N LYS A 442 21.08 11.15 -22.83
CA LYS A 442 22.27 10.99 -21.97
C LYS A 442 21.87 10.81 -20.51
N GLU A 443 20.91 11.60 -20.02
CA GLU A 443 20.40 11.45 -18.65
C GLU A 443 19.66 10.12 -18.43
N LEU A 444 18.89 9.63 -19.41
CA LEU A 444 18.27 8.31 -19.36
C LEU A 444 19.30 7.19 -19.21
N GLN A 445 20.40 7.28 -19.96
CA GLN A 445 21.48 6.30 -19.89
C GLN A 445 22.28 6.40 -18.58
N ARG A 446 22.42 7.62 -18.02
CA ARG A 446 23.07 7.84 -16.72
C ARG A 446 22.26 7.25 -15.56
N LEU A 447 20.93 7.39 -15.59
CA LEU A 447 20.05 6.92 -14.53
C LEU A 447 19.88 5.40 -14.55
N GLU A 448 19.58 4.82 -15.72
CA GLU A 448 19.33 3.39 -15.85
C GLU A 448 19.59 2.88 -17.28
N ALA A 449 20.86 2.57 -17.59
CA ALA A 449 21.28 2.12 -18.92
C ALA A 449 20.57 0.83 -19.39
N GLY A 450 20.23 -0.07 -18.46
CA GLY A 450 19.55 -1.34 -18.75
C GLY A 450 18.04 -1.25 -18.97
N ASN A 451 17.45 -0.05 -18.91
CA ASN A 451 16.01 0.12 -19.04
C ASN A 451 15.54 -0.08 -20.51
N PRO A 452 14.54 -0.93 -20.79
CA PRO A 452 14.06 -1.19 -22.15
C PRO A 452 13.56 0.06 -22.90
N ASP A 453 12.92 0.99 -22.21
CA ASP A 453 12.39 2.22 -22.83
C ASP A 453 13.51 3.22 -23.15
N SER A 454 14.54 3.28 -22.30
CA SER A 454 15.77 4.03 -22.56
C SER A 454 16.49 3.51 -23.82
N HIS A 455 16.60 2.18 -23.94
CA HIS A 455 17.15 1.53 -25.14
C HIS A 455 16.30 1.79 -26.39
N ARG A 456 14.97 1.76 -26.26
CA ARG A 456 14.05 2.09 -27.36
C ARG A 456 14.22 3.54 -27.84
N CYS A 457 14.39 4.48 -26.91
CA CYS A 457 14.66 5.89 -27.25
C CYS A 457 15.99 6.04 -27.98
N LEU A 458 17.03 5.32 -27.55
CA LEU A 458 18.34 5.28 -28.19
C LEU A 458 18.25 4.84 -29.66
N ILE A 459 17.60 3.70 -29.92
CA ILE A 459 17.39 3.19 -31.29
C ILE A 459 16.62 4.20 -32.14
N ARG A 460 15.50 4.73 -31.62
CA ARG A 460 14.66 5.70 -32.35
C ARG A 460 15.43 6.98 -32.69
N PHE A 461 16.26 7.47 -31.78
CA PHE A 461 17.09 8.64 -32.00
C PHE A 461 18.05 8.42 -33.17
N PHE A 462 18.83 7.34 -33.10
CA PHE A 462 19.83 7.02 -34.11
C PHE A 462 19.23 6.68 -35.48
N HIS A 463 18.12 5.95 -35.52
CA HIS A 463 17.39 5.69 -36.75
C HIS A 463 16.90 7.00 -37.40
N LYS A 464 16.37 7.95 -36.61
CA LYS A 464 15.95 9.26 -37.12
C LYS A 464 17.14 10.10 -37.61
N MET A 465 18.31 9.98 -36.98
CA MET A 465 19.53 10.67 -37.43
C MET A 465 20.12 10.07 -38.71
N ALA A 466 20.08 8.75 -38.87
CA ALA A 466 20.56 8.06 -40.07
C ALA A 466 19.74 8.41 -41.32
N LEU A 467 18.44 8.70 -41.14
CA LEU A 467 17.53 9.08 -42.23
C LEU A 467 17.55 10.58 -42.57
N ARG A 468 18.36 11.40 -41.88
CA ARG A 468 18.40 12.84 -42.15
C ARG A 468 19.23 13.16 -43.40
N PRO A 469 18.77 14.12 -44.23
CA PRO A 469 19.58 14.62 -45.34
C PRO A 469 20.85 15.32 -44.82
N ALA A 470 21.88 15.41 -45.67
CA ALA A 470 23.15 16.04 -45.34
C ALA A 470 22.95 17.50 -44.88
N PRO A 471 23.67 17.96 -43.84
CA PRO A 471 23.48 19.29 -43.27
C PRO A 471 23.78 20.38 -44.30
N VAL A 472 22.84 21.32 -44.49
CA VAL A 472 22.92 22.35 -45.54
C VAL A 472 23.38 23.68 -44.95
N THR A 473 22.97 23.97 -43.71
CA THR A 473 23.33 25.20 -42.99
C THR A 473 24.49 25.01 -42.02
N ASP A 474 25.22 26.07 -41.70
CA ASP A 474 26.34 26.00 -40.75
C ASP A 474 25.89 25.63 -39.33
N GLY A 475 24.66 25.99 -38.94
CA GLY A 475 24.04 25.53 -37.70
C GLY A 475 23.77 24.03 -37.69
N GLU A 476 23.34 23.45 -38.80
CA GLU A 476 23.15 21.99 -38.92
C GLU A 476 24.48 21.24 -38.93
N LYS A 477 25.52 21.78 -39.58
CA LYS A 477 26.88 21.20 -39.55
C LYS A 477 27.44 21.14 -38.13
N LEU A 478 27.21 22.18 -37.32
CA LEU A 478 27.60 22.21 -35.92
C LEU A 478 26.83 21.18 -35.07
N ILE A 479 25.53 21.00 -35.33
CA ILE A 479 24.74 19.97 -34.64
C ILE A 479 25.24 18.57 -35.01
N PHE A 480 25.55 18.32 -36.29
CA PHE A 480 26.11 17.06 -36.76
C PHE A 480 27.49 16.76 -36.18
N SER A 481 28.36 17.77 -36.02
CA SER A 481 29.67 17.57 -35.40
C SER A 481 29.59 17.22 -33.91
N VAL A 482 28.65 17.83 -33.17
CA VAL A 482 28.36 17.46 -31.77
C VAL A 482 27.82 16.03 -31.68
N LEU A 483 26.95 15.63 -32.61
CA LEU A 483 26.39 14.27 -32.64
C LEU A 483 27.44 13.20 -32.97
N GLU A 484 28.34 13.46 -33.92
CA GLU A 484 29.46 12.55 -34.25
C GLU A 484 30.47 12.45 -33.11
N ALA A 485 30.77 13.56 -32.42
CA ALA A 485 31.66 13.55 -31.26
C ALA A 485 31.12 12.70 -30.08
N GLU A 486 29.80 12.63 -29.93
CA GLU A 486 29.12 11.86 -28.87
C GLU A 486 28.84 10.40 -29.25
N ARG A 487 29.02 10.02 -30.52
CA ARG A 487 28.79 8.66 -31.06
C ARG A 487 29.58 7.55 -30.33
N PRO A 488 30.83 7.76 -29.88
CA PRO A 488 31.58 6.76 -29.11
C PRO A 488 30.98 6.49 -27.72
N THR A 489 30.42 7.50 -27.06
CA THR A 489 29.86 7.43 -25.69
C THR A 489 28.73 6.40 -25.61
N PHE A 490 27.88 6.31 -26.65
CA PHE A 490 26.77 5.36 -26.71
C PHE A 490 27.18 3.95 -27.16
N ARG A 491 28.37 3.77 -27.76
CA ARG A 491 28.93 2.44 -28.05
C ARG A 491 29.48 1.76 -26.80
N LEU A 492 30.00 2.53 -25.85
CA LEU A 492 30.60 2.02 -24.60
C LEU A 492 29.56 1.62 -23.54
N LEU A 493 28.39 2.26 -23.52
CA LEU A 493 27.37 2.05 -22.49
C LEU A 493 26.57 0.75 -22.62
N ASN A 494 26.66 0.02 -23.74
CA ASN A 494 25.69 -1.03 -24.03
C ASN A 494 26.22 -2.42 -24.38
N GLY A 495 27.53 -2.72 -24.20
CA GLY A 495 28.12 -4.08 -24.23
C GLY A 495 27.93 -4.95 -25.49
N PHE A 496 27.02 -4.58 -26.37
CA PHE A 496 26.66 -5.18 -27.63
C PHE A 496 26.84 -4.09 -28.68
N LEU A 497 27.65 -4.41 -29.70
CA LEU A 497 27.74 -3.59 -30.89
C LEU A 497 26.32 -3.42 -31.46
N ILE A 498 25.79 -2.20 -31.41
CA ILE A 498 24.81 -1.76 -32.40
C ILE A 498 25.62 -1.55 -33.68
N THR A 499 25.80 -2.60 -34.46
CA THR A 499 26.16 -2.49 -35.88
C THR A 499 24.99 -1.80 -36.59
N PHE A 500 25.27 -0.61 -37.12
CA PHE A 500 24.39 0.11 -38.05
C PHE A 500 24.38 -0.58 -39.41
#